data_AF-A0A954MZ96-F1
#
_entry.id   AF-A0A954MZ96-F1
#
_cell.length_a   1.000
_cell.length_b   1.000
_cell.length_c   1.000
_cell.angle_alpha   90.00
_cell.angle_beta   90.00
_cell.angle_gamma   90.00
#
_symmetry.space_group_name_H-M   'P 1'
#
loop_
_entity.id
_entity.type
_entity.pdbx_description
1 polymer ?
#
loop_
_entity_poly.entity_id
_entity_poly.type
_entity_poly.pdbx_seq_one_letter_code
_entity_poly.pdbx_strand_id
1 'polypeptide(L)'
;MIKLPEDLAEFLAAKRKLVYPTEDCECGQIKLLPLGKHKLGEVWVNGESLQGVNRDPNEGKEGYYAIPAVNLVKSCEDYDPEHILSWIPEENLYISWDSDHWLVTAFPQVTWSKIAANPLPYVNAQWDSPSIGKPFVPWPKFPFKEGMPF
;
A
#
# COMPACT_ATOMS: atom_id res chain seq x y z
N MET A 1 -11.75 -15.49 6.60
CA MET A 1 -11.91 -14.08 6.99
C MET A 1 -10.52 -13.53 7.24
N ILE A 2 -10.16 -12.40 6.65
CA ILE A 2 -8.82 -11.80 6.82
C ILE A 2 -8.71 -11.27 8.25
N LYS A 3 -7.65 -11.68 8.96
CA LYS A 3 -7.35 -11.18 10.30
C LYS A 3 -6.51 -9.91 10.15
N LEU A 4 -7.13 -8.76 10.39
CA LEU A 4 -6.43 -7.47 10.39
C LEU A 4 -5.60 -7.29 11.68
N PRO A 5 -4.60 -6.38 11.68
CA PRO A 5 -3.97 -5.91 12.91
C PRO A 5 -5.00 -5.40 13.91
N GLU A 6 -4.76 -5.66 15.19
CA GLU A 6 -5.72 -5.41 16.27
C GLU A 6 -6.11 -3.94 16.37
N ASP A 7 -5.15 -3.03 16.31
CA ASP A 7 -5.39 -1.59 16.41
C ASP A 7 -6.14 -1.03 15.19
N LEU A 8 -5.93 -1.58 13.99
CA LEU A 8 -6.76 -1.31 12.82
C LEU A 8 -8.19 -1.84 13.02
N ALA A 9 -8.34 -3.08 13.47
CA ALA A 9 -9.65 -3.69 13.69
C ALA A 9 -10.49 -2.88 14.70
N GLU A 10 -9.88 -2.47 15.82
CA GLU A 10 -10.50 -1.58 16.82
C GLU A 10 -10.89 -0.22 16.23
N PHE A 11 -10.00 0.38 15.42
CA PHE A 11 -10.30 1.64 14.75
C PHE A 11 -11.51 1.57 13.84
N LEU A 12 -11.60 0.52 13.03
CA LEU A 12 -12.72 0.28 12.11
C LEU A 12 -14.00 -0.11 12.85
N ALA A 13 -13.90 -0.92 13.92
CA ALA A 13 -15.04 -1.29 14.75
C ALA A 13 -15.68 -0.06 15.40
N ALA A 14 -14.87 0.89 15.86
CA ALA A 14 -15.31 2.18 16.38
C ALA A 14 -15.83 3.15 15.30
N LYS A 15 -15.83 2.75 14.02
CA LYS A 15 -16.26 3.56 12.86
C LYS A 15 -15.54 4.92 12.79
N ARG A 16 -14.28 4.96 13.26
CA ARG A 16 -13.45 6.16 13.22
C ARG A 16 -13.08 6.50 11.78
N LYS A 17 -12.78 7.77 11.55
CA LYS A 17 -12.28 8.30 10.29
C LYS A 17 -10.90 8.87 10.52
N LEU A 18 -10.05 8.81 9.49
CA LEU A 18 -8.79 9.54 9.50
C LEU A 18 -9.10 11.04 9.40
N VAL A 19 -8.38 11.85 10.16
CA VAL A 19 -8.51 13.31 10.18
C VAL A 19 -7.14 13.90 9.86
N TYR A 20 -7.08 14.74 8.84
CA TYR A 20 -5.89 15.41 8.33
C TYR A 20 -6.32 16.62 7.47
N PRO A 21 -5.43 17.59 7.21
CA PRO A 21 -5.73 18.67 6.27
C PRO A 21 -5.86 18.08 4.86
N THR A 22 -7.08 18.05 4.33
CA THR A 22 -7.40 17.42 3.04
C THR A 22 -6.92 18.26 1.87
N GLU A 23 -6.76 19.57 2.07
CA GLU A 23 -6.19 20.52 1.13
C GLU A 23 -4.72 20.25 0.80
N ASP A 24 -4.01 19.53 1.68
CA ASP A 24 -2.62 19.11 1.50
C ASP A 24 -2.52 17.66 0.98
N CYS A 25 -3.65 16.98 0.75
CA CYS A 25 -3.71 15.58 0.34
C CYS A 25 -4.02 15.48 -1.15
N GLU A 26 -3.16 14.81 -1.91
CA GLU A 26 -3.29 14.68 -3.37
C GLU A 26 -4.64 14.05 -3.76
N CYS A 27 -5.10 13.04 -3.01
CA CYS A 27 -6.38 12.37 -3.28
C CYS A 27 -7.57 12.86 -2.44
N GLY A 28 -7.42 13.99 -1.75
CA GLY A 28 -8.45 14.54 -0.87
C GLY A 28 -8.80 13.62 0.31
N GLN A 29 -10.05 13.62 0.76
CA GLN A 29 -10.47 12.79 1.90
C GLN A 29 -10.72 11.33 1.49
N ILE A 30 -9.89 10.43 2.02
CA ILE A 30 -10.15 8.99 1.89
C ILE A 30 -11.22 8.50 2.87
N LYS A 31 -11.98 7.48 2.45
CA LYS A 31 -12.89 6.69 3.29
C LYS A 31 -12.37 5.26 3.37
N LEU A 32 -12.28 4.71 4.57
CA LEU A 32 -11.81 3.34 4.78
C LEU A 32 -12.90 2.31 4.48
N LEU A 33 -12.48 1.12 4.06
CA LEU A 33 -13.35 -0.05 3.99
C LEU A 33 -13.85 -0.42 5.40
N PRO A 34 -15.15 -0.72 5.56
CA PRO A 34 -15.67 -1.19 6.84
C PRO A 34 -15.06 -2.53 7.26
N LEU A 35 -14.94 -2.76 8.57
CA LEU A 35 -14.50 -4.03 9.13
C LEU A 35 -15.31 -5.20 8.51
N GLY A 36 -14.59 -6.24 8.08
CA GLY A 36 -15.16 -7.43 7.44
C GLY A 36 -15.48 -7.27 5.94
N LYS A 37 -15.22 -6.11 5.32
CA LYS A 37 -15.35 -5.91 3.86
C LYS A 37 -14.02 -5.99 3.10
N HIS A 38 -12.92 -6.17 3.82
CA HIS A 38 -11.59 -6.33 3.24
C HIS A 38 -11.48 -7.66 2.49
N LYS A 39 -10.79 -7.62 1.35
CA LYS A 39 -10.46 -8.78 0.53
C LYS A 39 -8.96 -8.77 0.25
N LEU A 40 -8.42 -9.95 -0.01
CA LEU A 40 -7.05 -10.10 -0.45
C LEU A 40 -7.05 -9.90 -1.96
N GLY A 41 -6.29 -8.93 -2.43
CA GLY A 41 -5.98 -8.68 -3.83
C GLY A 41 -4.48 -8.82 -4.06
N GLU A 42 -4.01 -8.30 -5.18
CA GLU A 42 -2.59 -8.26 -5.53
C GLU A 42 -2.19 -6.82 -5.87
N VAL A 43 -1.06 -6.37 -5.35
CA VAL A 43 -0.32 -5.22 -5.90
C VAL A 43 0.89 -5.73 -6.65
N TRP A 44 1.35 -4.96 -7.64
CA TRP A 44 2.35 -5.42 -8.59
C TRP A 44 3.57 -4.52 -8.57
N VAL A 45 4.76 -5.13 -8.49
CA VAL A 45 6.03 -4.42 -8.51
C VAL A 45 6.81 -4.76 -9.77
N ASN A 46 7.20 -3.74 -10.53
CA ASN A 46 8.18 -3.89 -11.59
C ASN A 46 9.59 -3.86 -10.96
N GLY A 47 10.44 -4.85 -11.24
CA GLY A 47 11.81 -4.87 -10.73
C GLY A 47 12.66 -3.69 -11.21
N GLU A 48 12.37 -3.12 -12.38
CA GLU A 48 13.04 -1.92 -12.91
C GLU A 48 12.76 -0.68 -12.04
N SER A 49 11.59 -0.60 -11.39
CA SER A 49 11.26 0.50 -10.46
C SER A 49 12.18 0.55 -9.23
N LEU A 50 12.92 -0.54 -8.98
CA LEU A 50 13.85 -0.70 -7.86
C LEU A 50 15.32 -0.57 -8.28
N GLN A 51 15.60 -0.08 -9.49
CA GLN A 51 16.97 0.14 -9.96
C GLN A 51 17.73 1.06 -8.98
N GLY A 52 18.93 0.62 -8.58
CA GLY A 52 19.75 1.34 -7.58
C GLY A 52 19.35 1.09 -6.12
N VAL A 53 18.22 0.43 -5.87
CA VAL A 53 17.79 -0.01 -4.52
C VAL A 53 18.25 -1.44 -4.26
N ASN A 54 17.89 -2.37 -5.15
CA ASN A 54 18.26 -3.77 -5.08
C ASN A 54 18.33 -4.38 -6.48
N ARG A 55 19.14 -5.42 -6.67
CA ARG A 55 19.29 -6.06 -7.99
C ARG A 55 18.18 -7.07 -8.21
N ASP A 56 17.37 -6.86 -9.23
CA ASP A 56 16.31 -7.77 -9.65
C ASP A 56 16.90 -9.10 -10.19
N PRO A 57 16.54 -10.27 -9.63
CA PRO A 57 16.96 -11.55 -10.18
C PRO A 57 16.33 -11.91 -11.54
N ASN A 58 15.28 -11.20 -11.96
CA ASN A 58 14.65 -11.32 -13.28
C ASN A 58 14.95 -10.13 -14.20
N GLU A 59 15.99 -9.35 -13.90
CA GLU A 59 16.46 -8.23 -14.73
C GLU A 59 16.51 -8.60 -16.23
N GLY A 60 15.88 -7.78 -17.07
CA GLY A 60 15.79 -7.98 -18.51
C GLY A 60 14.65 -8.88 -18.98
N LYS A 61 13.80 -9.38 -18.07
CA LYS A 61 12.56 -10.07 -18.42
C LYS A 61 11.36 -9.14 -18.26
N GLU A 62 10.41 -9.24 -19.18
CA GLU A 62 9.13 -8.54 -19.08
C GLU A 62 8.22 -9.27 -18.08
N GLY A 63 7.90 -8.61 -16.96
CA GLY A 63 7.04 -9.17 -15.94
C GLY A 63 7.09 -8.40 -14.63
N TYR A 64 6.31 -8.87 -13.66
CA TYR A 64 6.06 -8.16 -12.41
C TYR A 64 6.00 -9.14 -11.24
N TYR A 65 6.35 -8.65 -10.06
CA TYR A 65 6.17 -9.37 -8.81
C TYR A 65 4.77 -9.15 -8.27
N ALA A 66 4.02 -10.22 -8.06
CA ALA A 66 2.67 -10.17 -7.50
C ALA A 66 2.71 -10.31 -5.98
N ILE A 67 2.25 -9.30 -5.26
CA ILE A 67 2.29 -9.25 -3.80
C ILE A 67 0.85 -9.28 -3.26
N PRO A 68 0.46 -10.33 -2.52
CA PRO A 68 -0.84 -10.38 -1.87
C PRO A 68 -0.99 -9.24 -0.85
N ALA A 69 -1.97 -8.36 -1.07
CA ALA A 69 -2.20 -7.20 -0.24
C ALA A 69 -3.69 -6.98 0.02
N VAL A 70 -3.98 -6.37 1.16
CA VAL A 70 -5.34 -6.03 1.58
C VAL A 70 -5.52 -4.53 1.42
N ASN A 71 -6.33 -4.12 0.44
CA ASN A 71 -6.73 -2.72 0.31
C ASN A 71 -7.53 -2.29 1.56
N LEU A 72 -7.24 -1.09 2.07
CA LEU A 72 -7.92 -0.50 3.22
C LEU A 72 -8.86 0.65 2.82
N VAL A 73 -8.75 1.16 1.60
CA VAL A 73 -9.45 2.36 1.15
C VAL A 73 -10.64 1.99 0.27
N LYS A 74 -11.81 2.57 0.58
CA LYS A 74 -13.06 2.35 -0.15
C LYS A 74 -13.26 3.37 -1.28
N SER A 75 -12.89 4.61 -1.03
CA SER A 75 -13.08 5.74 -1.95
C SER A 75 -12.17 6.88 -1.53
N CYS A 76 -11.73 7.68 -2.49
CA CYS A 76 -11.17 9.02 -2.30
C CYS A 76 -11.90 9.97 -3.27
N GLU A 77 -11.41 11.20 -3.45
CA GLU A 77 -12.11 12.21 -4.27
C GLU A 77 -11.72 12.07 -5.74
N ASP A 78 -10.46 12.36 -6.08
CA ASP A 78 -10.04 12.56 -7.48
C ASP A 78 -9.21 11.41 -8.08
N TYR A 79 -9.03 10.31 -7.33
CA TYR A 79 -8.16 9.19 -7.71
C TYR A 79 -8.85 7.83 -7.57
N ASP A 80 -8.22 6.78 -8.13
CA ASP A 80 -8.61 5.42 -7.80
C ASP A 80 -8.26 5.12 -6.33
N PRO A 81 -9.24 4.75 -5.48
CA PRO A 81 -8.96 4.43 -4.09
C PRO A 81 -8.13 3.15 -3.91
N GLU A 82 -8.01 2.31 -4.93
CA GLU A 82 -7.38 1.01 -4.79
C GLU A 82 -5.92 1.14 -4.34
N HIS A 83 -5.63 0.48 -3.22
CA HIS A 83 -4.29 0.31 -2.68
C HIS A 83 -3.49 1.58 -2.30
N ILE A 84 -4.11 2.76 -2.27
CA ILE A 84 -3.55 4.01 -1.68
C ILE A 84 -2.97 3.74 -0.28
N LEU A 85 -3.73 3.00 0.55
CA LEU A 85 -3.26 2.40 1.81
C LEU A 85 -3.64 0.93 1.84
N SER A 86 -2.64 0.08 2.06
CA SER A 86 -2.83 -1.36 2.12
C SER A 86 -2.04 -2.02 3.24
N TRP A 87 -2.34 -3.28 3.49
CA TRP A 87 -1.61 -4.12 4.44
C TRP A 87 -1.24 -5.46 3.80
N ILE A 88 0.03 -5.85 3.88
CA ILE A 88 0.52 -7.16 3.48
C ILE A 88 0.44 -8.09 4.70
N PRO A 89 -0.48 -9.09 4.72
CA PRO A 89 -0.69 -9.92 5.90
C PRO A 89 0.53 -10.73 6.30
N GLU A 90 1.22 -11.32 5.33
CA GLU A 90 2.36 -12.20 5.58
C GLU A 90 3.60 -11.47 6.09
N GLU A 91 3.67 -10.16 5.90
CA GLU A 91 4.76 -9.30 6.38
C GLU A 91 4.36 -8.48 7.61
N ASN A 92 3.08 -8.51 7.98
CA ASN A 92 2.49 -7.57 8.94
C ASN A 92 2.92 -6.11 8.66
N LEU A 93 2.79 -5.68 7.40
CA LEU A 93 3.40 -4.46 6.90
C LEU A 93 2.37 -3.57 6.21
N TYR A 94 2.30 -2.30 6.58
CA TYR A 94 1.52 -1.31 5.85
C TYR A 94 2.32 -0.78 4.66
N ILE A 95 1.61 -0.52 3.56
CA ILE A 95 2.19 -0.05 2.32
C ILE A 95 1.28 0.99 1.64
N SER A 96 1.85 1.70 0.67
CA SER A 96 1.15 2.38 -0.42
C SER A 96 1.64 1.81 -1.74
N TRP A 97 0.78 1.77 -2.76
CA TRP A 97 1.14 1.28 -4.10
C TRP A 97 0.92 2.36 -5.13
N ASP A 98 1.98 2.68 -5.85
CA ASP A 98 1.96 3.51 -7.05
C ASP A 98 1.74 2.59 -8.26
N SER A 99 0.53 2.58 -8.80
CA SER A 99 0.17 1.75 -9.95
C SER A 99 0.75 2.28 -11.28
N ASP A 100 1.06 3.57 -11.35
CA ASP A 100 1.60 4.19 -12.57
C ASP A 100 3.09 3.86 -12.74
N HIS A 101 3.82 3.73 -11.62
CA HIS A 101 5.24 3.39 -11.60
C HIS A 101 5.51 1.96 -11.14
N TRP A 102 4.47 1.17 -10.85
CA TRP A 102 4.56 -0.22 -10.38
C TRP A 102 5.50 -0.36 -9.19
N LEU A 103 5.38 0.54 -8.22
CA LEU A 103 6.26 0.63 -7.07
C LEU A 103 5.45 0.52 -5.77
N VAL A 104 5.92 -0.32 -4.85
CA VAL A 104 5.36 -0.40 -3.51
C VAL A 104 6.26 0.35 -2.54
N THR A 105 5.67 1.29 -1.82
CA THR A 105 6.30 1.99 -0.70
C THR A 105 5.88 1.33 0.61
N ALA A 106 6.85 0.78 1.34
CA ALA A 106 6.64 0.11 2.62
C ALA A 106 6.87 1.02 3.84
N PHE A 107 6.08 0.78 4.89
CA PHE A 107 6.14 1.48 6.17
C PHE A 107 6.61 0.56 7.31
N PRO A 108 7.91 0.23 7.38
CA PRO A 108 8.44 -0.68 8.40
C PRO A 108 8.25 -0.13 9.81
N GLN A 109 7.86 -1.00 10.75
CA GLN A 109 7.65 -0.66 12.17
C GLN A 109 6.55 0.40 12.43
N VAL A 110 5.67 0.60 11.45
CA VAL A 110 4.50 1.47 11.56
C VAL A 110 3.29 0.62 11.94
N THR A 111 2.52 1.10 12.92
CA THR A 111 1.24 0.51 13.33
C THR A 111 0.09 1.35 12.80
N TRP A 112 -1.13 0.80 12.79
CA TRP A 112 -2.29 1.59 12.40
C TRP A 112 -2.48 2.81 13.29
N SER A 113 -2.23 2.68 14.59
CA SER A 113 -2.33 3.79 15.54
C SER A 113 -1.41 4.95 15.17
N LYS A 114 -0.21 4.67 14.66
CA LYS A 114 0.71 5.71 14.16
C LYS A 114 0.18 6.36 12.88
N ILE A 115 -0.35 5.58 11.94
CA ILE A 115 -0.99 6.08 10.73
C ILE A 115 -2.17 6.97 11.11
N ALA A 116 -3.06 6.50 11.98
CA ALA A 116 -4.25 7.23 12.40
C ALA A 116 -3.95 8.54 13.14
N ALA A 117 -2.83 8.60 13.87
CA ALA A 117 -2.39 9.80 14.58
C ALA A 117 -1.79 10.87 13.66
N ASN A 118 -1.18 10.48 12.53
CA ASN A 118 -0.64 11.39 11.54
C ASN A 118 -0.75 10.79 10.13
N PRO A 119 -1.96 10.77 9.53
CA PRO A 119 -2.21 9.96 8.34
C PRO A 119 -1.68 10.56 7.04
N LEU A 120 -1.60 11.89 6.94
CA LEU A 120 -1.27 12.59 5.69
C LEU A 120 0.00 12.05 5.01
N PRO A 121 1.15 11.89 5.69
CA PRO A 121 2.36 11.38 5.02
C PRO A 121 2.22 9.96 4.48
N TYR A 122 1.34 9.14 5.07
CA TYR A 122 1.12 7.76 4.62
C TYR A 122 0.13 7.69 3.47
N VAL A 123 -0.89 8.56 3.47
CA VAL A 123 -1.87 8.66 2.38
C VAL A 123 -1.19 9.23 1.13
N ASN A 124 -0.33 10.25 1.29
CA ASN A 124 0.39 10.86 0.17
C ASN A 124 1.62 10.07 -0.32
N ALA A 125 1.95 8.95 0.33
CA ALA A 125 3.24 8.30 0.18
C ALA A 125 3.62 7.88 -1.24
N GLN A 126 2.63 7.63 -2.12
CA GLN A 126 2.88 7.30 -3.53
C GLN A 126 3.21 8.53 -4.39
N TRP A 127 2.81 9.73 -3.98
CA TRP A 127 3.05 10.97 -4.74
C TRP A 127 4.24 11.77 -4.18
N ASP A 128 4.61 11.57 -2.92
CA ASP A 128 5.70 12.30 -2.27
C ASP A 128 7.10 11.79 -2.69
N SER A 129 8.01 12.72 -2.99
CA SER A 129 9.44 12.45 -3.23
C SER A 129 10.35 13.46 -2.50
N PRO A 130 11.12 13.04 -1.48
CA PRO A 130 11.19 11.69 -0.93
C PRO A 130 9.93 11.32 -0.12
N SER A 131 9.48 10.07 -0.27
CA SER A 131 8.37 9.51 0.51
C SER A 131 8.77 9.21 1.96
N ILE A 132 7.78 9.12 2.87
CA ILE A 132 7.96 8.74 4.28
C ILE A 132 8.42 7.27 4.44
N GLY A 133 8.15 6.44 3.43
CA GLY A 133 8.46 5.01 3.44
C GLY A 133 9.76 4.67 2.72
N LYS A 134 9.91 3.38 2.41
CA LYS A 134 11.03 2.87 1.60
C LYS A 134 10.50 1.97 0.51
N PRO A 135 11.16 1.91 -0.67
CA PRO A 135 10.82 0.93 -1.69
C PRO A 135 10.82 -0.50 -1.12
N PHE A 136 9.77 -1.26 -1.42
CA PHE A 136 9.64 -2.66 -1.00
C PHE A 136 10.28 -3.59 -2.01
N VAL A 137 11.18 -4.45 -1.55
CA VAL A 137 11.84 -5.46 -2.39
C VAL A 137 11.07 -6.77 -2.30
N PRO A 138 10.40 -7.24 -3.38
CA PRO A 138 9.52 -8.41 -3.30
C PRO A 138 10.26 -9.76 -3.38
N TRP A 139 11.48 -9.81 -3.90
CA TRP A 139 12.24 -11.06 -4.00
C TRP A 139 13.06 -11.35 -2.72
N PRO A 140 13.35 -12.64 -2.43
CA PRO A 140 12.95 -13.83 -3.19
C PRO A 140 11.56 -14.35 -2.84
N LYS A 141 10.79 -13.66 -1.99
CA LYS A 141 9.58 -14.21 -1.37
C LYS A 141 8.39 -14.27 -2.31
N PHE A 142 8.12 -13.19 -3.04
CA PHE A 142 6.94 -13.09 -3.90
C PHE A 142 7.26 -13.56 -5.32
N PRO A 143 6.31 -14.23 -6.00
CA PRO A 143 6.53 -14.79 -7.32
C PRO A 143 6.63 -13.69 -8.37
N PHE A 144 7.60 -13.85 -9.29
CA PHE A 144 7.63 -13.12 -10.55
C PHE A 144 6.66 -13.79 -11.53
N LYS A 145 5.83 -13.00 -12.20
CA LYS A 145 4.93 -13.43 -13.26
C LYS A 145 5.32 -12.71 -14.55
N GLU A 146 5.62 -13.49 -15.60
CA GLU A 146 5.96 -12.95 -16.92
C GLU A 146 4.75 -12.32 -17.60
N GLY A 147 4.98 -11.24 -18.35
CA GLY A 147 3.95 -10.48 -19.06
C GLY A 147 3.29 -9.40 -18.20
N MET A 148 2.31 -8.71 -18.80
CA MET A 148 1.57 -7.64 -18.13
C MET A 148 0.73 -8.17 -16.96
N PRO A 149 0.56 -7.39 -15.87
CA PRO A 149 -0.43 -7.71 -14.86
C PRO A 149 -1.82 -7.62 -15.50
N PHE A 150 -2.74 -8.47 -15.01
CA PHE A 150 -4.14 -8.66 -15.45
C PHE A 150 -4.35 -9.54 -16.69
#